data_AF-A0A3M1IHC5-F1
#
_entry.id   AF-A0A3M1IHC5-F1
#
_cell.length_a   1.000
_cell.length_b   1.000
_cell.length_c   1.000
_cell.angle_alpha   90.00
_cell.angle_beta   90.00
_cell.angle_gamma   90.00
#
_symmetry.space_group_name_H-M   'P 1'
#
loop_
_entity.id
_entity.type
_entity.pdbx_description
1 polymer ?
#
loop_
_entity_poly.entity_id
_entity_poly.type
_entity_poly.pdbx_seq_one_letter_code
_entity_poly.pdbx_strand_id
1 'polypeptide(L)' 'ELITAIYQSGHLGGVVKLPLPPDAPFYTREGILKHARHFHEKKRSVENFSDDQITLGRDVGR' A
#
# COMPACT_ATOMS: atom_id res chain seq x y z
N GLU A 1 8.75 10.01 -3.18
CA GLU A 1 9.52 10.42 -1.98
C GLU A 1 8.66 10.61 -0.73
N LEU A 2 7.71 11.56 -0.68
CA LEU A 2 6.92 11.80 0.55
C LEU A 2 6.15 10.56 1.05
N ILE A 3 5.44 9.86 0.16
CA ILE A 3 4.72 8.61 0.48
C ILE A 3 5.69 7.55 1.02
N THR A 4 6.87 7.44 0.41
CA THR A 4 7.96 6.56 0.83
C THR A 4 8.42 6.88 2.25
N ALA A 5 8.56 8.16 2.58
CA ALA A 5 8.97 8.63 3.90
C ALA A 5 7.92 8.32 4.97
N ILE A 6 6.64 8.52 4.65
CA ILE A 6 5.52 8.13 5.53
C ILE A 6 5.54 6.62 5.79
N TYR A 7 5.72 5.81 4.75
CA TYR A 7 5.83 4.36 4.88
C TYR A 7 7.00 3.96 5.76
N GLN A 8 8.18 4.51 5.52
CA GLN A 8 9.39 4.21 6.28
C GLN A 8 9.25 4.61 7.74
N SER A 9 8.72 5.81 8.02
CA SER A 9 8.47 6.27 9.39
C SER A 9 7.46 5.37 10.10
N GLY A 10 6.35 5.03 9.44
CA GLY A 10 5.29 4.19 10.02
C GLY A 10 5.73 2.76 10.30
N HIS A 11 6.56 2.18 9.44
CA HIS A 11 7.03 0.79 9.61
C HIS A 11 8.21 0.66 10.57
N LEU A 12 9.14 1.64 10.58
CA LEU A 12 10.31 1.64 11.45
C LEU A 12 10.07 2.31 12.81
N GLY A 13 8.94 3.01 12.98
CA GLY A 13 8.57 3.67 14.23
C GLY A 13 9.44 4.87 14.61
N GLY A 14 9.99 5.57 13.61
CA GLY A 14 10.98 6.63 13.81
C GLY A 14 10.77 7.85 12.92
N VAL A 15 11.44 8.94 13.28
CA VAL A 15 11.46 10.17 12.48
C VAL A 15 12.35 9.94 11.25
N VAL A 16 11.89 10.40 10.09
CA VAL A 16 12.66 10.37 8.84
C VAL A 16 13.00 11.80 8.42
N LYS A 17 14.23 12.01 7.93
CA LYS A 17 14.68 13.30 7.41
C LYS A 17 14.49 13.32 5.90
N LEU A 18 13.97 14.44 5.38
CA LEU A 18 13.84 14.70 3.95
C LEU A 18 14.96 15.62 3.45
N PRO A 19 15.43 15.46 2.20
CA PRO A 19 15.06 14.41 1.25
C PRO A 19 15.57 13.03 1.69
N LEU A 20 14.89 11.96 1.27
CA LEU A 20 15.31 10.59 1.51
C LEU A 20 16.57 10.28 0.68
N PRO A 21 17.54 9.57 1.26
CA PRO A 21 18.70 9.15 0.48
C PRO A 21 18.31 8.07 -0.54
N PRO A 22 19.03 7.91 -1.66
CA PRO A 22 18.69 6.97 -2.73
C PRO A 22 18.66 5.49 -2.28
N ASP A 23 19.35 5.17 -1.19
CA ASP A 23 19.43 3.85 -0.57
C ASP A 23 18.40 3.66 0.56
N ALA A 24 17.42 4.58 0.70
CA ALA A 24 16.41 4.50 1.74
C ALA A 24 15.66 3.13 1.71
N PRO A 25 15.43 2.48 2.86
CA PRO A 25 14.90 1.13 2.94
C PRO A 25 13.57 0.88 2.23
N PHE A 26 12.74 1.92 2.05
CA PHE A 26 11.42 1.83 1.40
C PHE A 26 11.41 2.37 -0.04
N TYR A 27 12.58 2.75 -0.59
CA TYR A 27 12.65 3.39 -1.91
C TYR A 27 12.38 2.45 -3.08
N THR A 28 12.56 1.13 -2.87
CA THR A 28 12.27 0.09 -3.87
C THR A 28 11.12 -0.80 -3.43
N ARG A 29 10.43 -1.41 -4.40
CA ARG A 29 9.37 -2.41 -4.12
C ARG A 29 9.89 -3.55 -3.26
N GLU A 30 11.08 -4.04 -3.56
CA GLU A 30 11.74 -5.10 -2.78
C GLU A 30 11.98 -4.66 -1.33
N GLY A 31 12.48 -3.43 -1.14
CA GLY A 31 12.70 -2.84 0.18
C GLY A 31 11.41 -2.70 0.99
N ILE A 32 10.31 -2.28 0.35
CA ILE A 32 8.99 -2.24 0.98
C ILE A 32 8.57 -3.64 1.44
N LEU A 33 8.64 -4.66 0.57
CA LEU A 33 8.22 -6.02 0.91
C LEU A 33 9.05 -6.63 2.04
N LYS A 34 10.36 -6.33 2.09
CA LYS A 34 11.27 -6.81 3.13
C LYS A 34 10.94 -6.27 4.52
N HIS A 35 10.47 -5.03 4.61
CA HIS A 35 10.21 -4.34 5.88
C HIS A 35 8.71 -4.20 6.20
N ALA A 36 7.83 -4.57 5.27
CA ALA A 36 6.39 -4.54 5.49
C ALA A 36 6.02 -5.41 6.68
N ARG A 37 5.16 -4.89 7.57
CA ARG A 37 4.68 -5.67 8.71
C ARG A 37 3.76 -6.75 8.18
N HIS A 38 4.13 -8.01 8.42
CA HIS A 38 3.23 -9.13 8.15
C HIS A 38 2.08 -9.10 9.16
N PHE A 39 0.87 -8.89 8.65
CA PHE A 39 -0.35 -9.02 9.42
C PHE A 39 -0.85 -10.48 9.40
N HIS A 40 -1.86 -10.76 10.22
CA HIS A 40 -2.46 -12.10 10.29
C HIS A 40 -3.04 -12.51 8.93
N GLU A 41 -2.86 -13.79 8.61
CA GLU A 41 -3.46 -14.41 7.44
C GLU A 41 -4.99 -14.42 7.58
N LYS A 42 -5.68 -13.91 6.55
CA LYS A 42 -7.14 -13.95 6.48
C LYS A 42 -7.58 -15.39 6.21
N LYS A 43 -8.17 -16.05 7.21
CA LYS A 43 -8.62 -17.45 7.13
C LYS A 43 -10.01 -17.65 6.51
N ARG A 44 -10.76 -16.56 6.31
CA ARG A 44 -12.12 -16.60 5.79
C ARG A 44 -12.30 -15.45 4.81
N SER A 45 -12.90 -15.73 3.67
CA SER A 45 -13.43 -14.76 2.72
C SER A 45 -14.94 -14.95 2.67
N VAL A 46 -15.70 -13.86 2.62
CA VAL A 46 -17.10 -13.91 2.21
C VAL A 46 -17.06 -13.83 0.69
N GLU A 47 -17.26 -14.97 0.04
CA GLU A 47 -17.72 -14.99 -1.36
C GLU A 47 -19.15 -14.45 -1.35
N ASN A 48 -19.57 -13.66 -2.33
CA ASN A 48 -20.88 -13.01 -2.43
C ASN A 48 -20.97 -11.59 -1.83
N PHE A 49 -20.21 -10.66 -2.39
CA PHE A 49 -20.89 -9.45 -2.84
C PHE A 49 -21.62 -9.84 -4.12
N SER A 50 -22.85 -9.38 -4.33
CA SER A 50 -23.51 -9.46 -5.64
C SER A 50 -22.53 -9.00 -6.73
N ASP A 51 -22.70 -9.45 -7.98
CA ASP A 51 -21.94 -8.93 -9.12
C ASP A 51 -22.20 -7.43 -9.30
N ASP A 52 -21.60 -6.61 -8.45
CA ASP A 52 -21.58 -5.17 -8.51
C ASP A 52 -20.61 -4.84 -9.63
N GLN A 53 -21.15 -4.84 -10.86
CA GLN A 53 -20.43 -4.43 -12.04
C GLN A 53 -19.82 -3.05 -11.76
N ILE A 54 -18.49 -2.95 -11.90
CA ILE A 54 -17.79 -1.68 -11.79
C ILE A 54 -18.30 -0.81 -12.95
N THR A 55 -19.23 0.09 -12.66
CA THR A 55 -19.77 1.01 -13.66
C THR A 55 -18.67 1.95 -14.11
N LEU A 56 -18.36 1.97 -15.40
CA LEU A 56 -17.47 2.96 -15.96
C LEU A 56 -18.29 4.20 -16.34
N GLY A 57 -17.68 5.38 -16.34
CA GLY A 57 -18.36 6.63 -16.72
C GLY A 57 -18.98 6.62 -18.13
N ARG A 58 -18.62 5.65 -18.98
CA ARG A 58 -19.21 5.42 -20.31
C ARG A 58 -20.57 4.70 -20.27
N ASP A 59 -20.88 4.02 -19.17
CA ASP A 59 -22.08 3.18 -19.03
C ASP A 59 -23.25 3.94 -18.39
N VAL A 60 -23.00 5.15 -17.87
CA VAL A 60 -24.01 6.09 -17.35
C VAL A 60 -24.46 7.08 -18.44
N GLY A 61 -25.30 6.64 -19.37
CA GLY A 61 -25.88 7.58 -20.34
C GLY A 61 -26.39 6.99 -21.66
N ARG A 62 -26.88 5.74 -21.67
CA ARG A 62 -27.53 5.17 -22.86
C ARG A 62 -28.98 4.82 -22.58
#